data_AF-A0A497JL47-F1
#
_entry.id   AF-A0A497JL47-F1
#
_cell.length_a   1.000
_cell.length_b   1.000
_cell.length_c   1.000
_cell.angle_alpha   90.00
_cell.angle_beta   90.00
_cell.angle_gamma   90.00
#
_symmetry.space_group_name_H-M   'P 1'
#
loop_
_entity.id
_entity.type
_entity.pdbx_description
1 polymer ?
#
loop_
_entity_poly.entity_id
_entity_poly.type
_entity_poly.pdbx_seq_one_letter_code
_entity_poly.pdbx_strand_id
1 'polypeptide(L)'
;MMAEGFYEEDFEEEQLLNRFQTVKDRVEYILKRYPNARNSDFYLTILYIRRFIPELARYIGYIPYEVIRKYEGLFESIRRSRQYIQNTLGLYPPTDPEVLEKRMKREKAMRKAIAKGEL
;
A
#
# COMPACT_ATOMS: atom_id res chain seq x y z
N MET A 1 7.31 -18.18 35.99
CA MET A 1 6.92 -19.23 35.03
C MET A 1 5.82 -18.69 34.13
N MET A 2 6.15 -17.75 33.23
CA MET A 2 5.26 -17.10 32.25
C MET A 2 6.12 -16.66 31.06
N ALA A 3 6.72 -17.64 30.37
CA ALA A 3 7.58 -17.37 29.22
C ALA A 3 7.32 -18.39 28.10
N GLU A 4 7.21 -19.68 28.43
CA GLU A 4 7.18 -20.75 27.43
C GLU A 4 5.99 -20.65 26.43
N GLY A 5 4.78 -20.36 26.89
CA GLY A 5 3.60 -20.27 26.00
C GLY A 5 3.55 -19.04 25.09
N PHE A 6 4.25 -17.95 25.42
CA PHE A 6 4.29 -16.73 24.58
C PHE A 6 5.32 -16.85 23.46
N TYR A 7 6.46 -17.49 23.73
CA TYR A 7 7.51 -17.71 22.73
C TYR A 7 7.13 -18.77 21.68
N GLU A 8 6.32 -19.77 22.05
CA GLU A 8 5.83 -20.77 21.08
C GLU A 8 4.86 -20.17 20.05
N GLU A 9 3.92 -19.31 20.48
CA GLU A 9 2.99 -18.63 19.56
C GLU A 9 3.74 -17.73 18.56
N ASP A 10 4.71 -16.94 19.02
CA ASP A 10 5.48 -16.03 18.15
C ASP A 10 6.31 -16.80 17.11
N PHE A 11 6.88 -17.95 17.48
CA PHE A 11 7.68 -18.79 16.58
C PHE A 11 6.84 -19.50 15.52
N GLU A 12 5.70 -20.09 15.91
CA GLU A 12 4.77 -20.68 14.95
C GLU A 12 4.19 -19.62 14.00
N GLU A 13 3.89 -18.43 14.52
CA GLU A 13 3.39 -17.33 13.72
C GLU A 13 4.43 -16.88 12.69
N GLU A 14 5.70 -16.75 13.06
CA GLU A 14 6.79 -16.39 12.15
C GLU A 14 7.02 -17.45 11.06
N GLN A 15 6.95 -18.74 11.40
CA GLN A 15 6.99 -19.80 10.39
C GLN A 15 5.79 -19.75 9.44
N LEU A 16 4.60 -19.44 9.95
CA LEU A 16 3.39 -19.29 9.14
C LEU A 16 3.51 -18.09 8.18
N LEU A 17 4.06 -16.96 8.65
CA LEU A 17 4.29 -15.79 7.83
C LEU A 17 5.25 -16.07 6.66
N ASN A 18 6.29 -16.86 6.91
CA ASN A 18 7.27 -17.27 5.89
C ASN A 18 6.67 -18.20 4.82
N ARG A 19 5.52 -18.85 5.09
CA ARG A 19 4.79 -19.69 4.11
C ARG A 19 3.89 -18.88 3.18
N PHE A 20 3.62 -17.60 3.45
CA PHE A 20 2.80 -16.78 2.56
C PHE A 20 3.58 -16.36 1.31
N GLN A 21 3.31 -17.06 0.22
CA GLN A 21 4.00 -16.92 -1.06
C GLN A 21 3.55 -15.67 -1.83
N THR A 22 2.31 -15.21 -1.63
CA THR A 22 1.76 -14.09 -2.38
C THR A 22 1.25 -12.96 -1.50
N VAL A 23 1.14 -11.76 -2.07
CA VAL A 23 0.49 -10.60 -1.42
C VAL A 23 -0.95 -10.93 -1.05
N LYS A 24 -1.65 -11.73 -1.88
CA LYS A 24 -3.03 -12.16 -1.62
C LYS A 24 -3.13 -12.95 -0.32
N ASP A 25 -2.25 -13.93 -0.12
CA ASP A 25 -2.28 -14.78 1.08
C ASP A 25 -2.04 -13.96 2.36
N ARG A 26 -1.11 -13.01 2.28
CA ARG A 26 -0.78 -12.08 3.37
C ARG A 26 -1.95 -11.15 3.71
N VAL A 27 -2.64 -10.64 2.70
CA VAL A 27 -3.84 -9.82 2.88
C VAL A 27 -4.96 -10.65 3.50
N GLU A 28 -5.19 -11.87 3.00
CA GLU A 28 -6.21 -12.77 3.55
C GLU A 28 -5.94 -13.07 5.04
N TYR A 29 -4.69 -13.32 5.41
CA TYR A 29 -4.27 -13.49 6.81
C TYR A 29 -4.64 -12.27 7.67
N ILE A 30 -4.31 -11.05 7.22
CA ILE A 30 -4.64 -9.82 7.96
C ILE A 30 -6.16 -9.65 8.11
N LEU A 31 -6.92 -9.84 7.03
CA LEU A 31 -8.37 -9.65 7.05
C LEU A 31 -9.10 -10.67 7.94
N LYS A 32 -8.56 -11.89 8.08
CA LYS A 32 -9.07 -12.90 9.02
C LYS A 32 -8.85 -12.47 10.47
N ARG A 33 -7.66 -11.95 10.81
CA ARG A 33 -7.26 -11.66 12.20
C ARG A 33 -7.67 -10.27 12.69
N TYR A 34 -7.79 -9.29 11.80
CA TYR A 34 -8.10 -7.90 12.13
C TYR A 34 -9.37 -7.44 11.38
N PRO A 35 -10.58 -7.64 11.95
CA PRO A 35 -11.84 -7.30 11.28
C PRO A 35 -11.92 -5.83 10.83
N ASN A 36 -11.37 -4.90 11.62
CA ASN A 36 -11.35 -3.47 11.30
C ASN A 36 -10.57 -3.15 10.02
N ALA A 37 -9.60 -3.99 9.63
CA ALA A 37 -8.85 -3.81 8.39
C ALA A 37 -9.71 -4.03 7.14
N ARG A 38 -10.86 -4.72 7.25
CA ARG A 38 -11.83 -4.89 6.15
C ARG A 38 -12.51 -3.59 5.75
N ASN A 39 -12.54 -2.62 6.66
CA ASN A 39 -13.24 -1.35 6.49
C ASN A 39 -12.29 -0.19 6.13
N SER A 40 -10.99 -0.46 6.01
CA SER A 40 -9.98 0.58 5.88
C SER A 40 -8.76 0.06 5.13
N ASP A 41 -8.62 0.51 3.88
CA ASP A 41 -7.45 0.19 3.05
C ASP A 41 -6.18 0.79 3.67
N PHE A 42 -6.32 1.95 4.31
CA PHE A 42 -5.20 2.59 5.01
C PHE A 42 -4.74 1.73 6.20
N TYR A 43 -5.67 1.27 7.04
CA TYR A 43 -5.31 0.42 8.16
C TYR A 43 -4.74 -0.93 7.71
N LEU A 44 -5.34 -1.56 6.70
CA LEU A 44 -4.83 -2.78 6.07
C LEU A 44 -3.38 -2.61 5.61
N THR A 45 -3.08 -1.50 4.93
CA THR A 45 -1.73 -1.19 4.44
C THR A 45 -0.73 -1.04 5.58
N ILE A 46 -1.10 -0.33 6.66
CA ILE A 46 -0.23 -0.18 7.84
C ILE A 46 0.05 -1.52 8.51
N LEU A 47 -0.97 -2.37 8.69
CA LEU A 47 -0.80 -3.72 9.23
C LEU A 47 0.10 -4.58 8.34
N TYR A 48 -0.07 -4.49 7.01
CA TYR A 48 0.77 -5.21 6.07
C TYR A 48 2.24 -4.81 6.21
N ILE A 49 2.54 -3.51 6.21
CA ILE A 49 3.91 -3.04 6.34
C ILE A 49 4.52 -3.49 7.68
N ARG A 50 3.78 -3.35 8.78
CA ARG A 50 4.24 -3.74 10.11
C ARG A 50 4.49 -5.24 10.25
N ARG A 51 3.71 -6.09 9.57
CA ARG A 51 3.82 -7.55 9.70
C ARG A 51 4.78 -8.18 8.68
N PHE A 52 4.85 -7.64 7.46
CA PHE A 52 5.48 -8.30 6.33
C PHE A 52 6.67 -7.53 5.72
N ILE A 53 6.96 -6.31 6.17
CA ILE A 53 8.09 -5.53 5.67
C ILE A 53 8.96 -5.05 6.85
N PRO A 54 9.84 -5.90 7.39
CA PRO A 54 10.64 -5.59 8.58
C PRO A 54 11.49 -4.32 8.47
N GLU A 55 11.95 -4.01 7.26
CA GLU A 55 12.70 -2.80 6.95
C GLU A 55 11.86 -1.53 7.19
N LEU A 56 10.59 -1.52 6.79
CA LEU A 56 9.71 -0.38 6.98
C LEU A 56 9.04 -0.40 8.36
N ALA A 57 8.76 -1.58 8.92
CA ALA A 57 8.09 -1.76 10.20
C ALA A 57 8.81 -1.04 11.34
N ARG A 58 10.15 -0.97 11.31
CA ARG A 58 10.96 -0.25 12.32
C ARG A 58 10.70 1.26 12.36
N TYR A 59 10.18 1.84 11.27
CA TYR A 59 9.90 3.27 11.16
C TYR A 59 8.41 3.59 11.37
N ILE A 60 7.53 2.59 11.28
CA ILE A 60 6.10 2.78 11.45
C ILE A 60 5.71 2.33 12.85
N GLY A 61 5.49 3.29 13.74
CA GLY A 61 4.94 3.06 15.08
C GLY A 61 3.51 2.49 15.07
N TYR A 62 3.02 2.10 16.24
CA TYR A 62 1.62 1.70 16.38
C TYR A 62 0.70 2.90 16.22
N ILE A 63 -0.34 2.75 15.40
CA ILE A 63 -1.38 3.78 15.20
C ILE A 63 -2.74 3.12 15.50
N PRO A 64 -3.53 3.62 16.47
CA PRO A 64 -4.84 3.07 16.77
C PRO A 64 -5.80 3.18 15.59
N TYR A 65 -6.63 2.14 15.39
CA TYR A 65 -7.65 2.13 14.33
C TYR A 65 -8.61 3.33 14.40
N GLU A 66 -9.03 3.72 15.62
CA GLU A 66 -9.92 4.87 15.86
C GLU A 66 -9.32 6.21 15.39
N VAL A 67 -8.00 6.30 15.31
CA VAL A 67 -7.32 7.46 14.73
C VAL A 67 -7.28 7.33 13.21
N ILE A 68 -6.89 6.17 12.69
CA ILE A 68 -6.78 5.90 11.25
C ILE A 68 -8.10 6.14 10.54
N ARG A 69 -9.22 5.62 11.07
CA ARG A 69 -10.53 5.72 10.42
C ARG A 69 -11.02 7.15 10.22
N LYS A 70 -10.53 8.12 11.01
CA LYS A 70 -10.86 9.54 10.84
C LYS A 70 -10.28 10.14 9.57
N TYR A 71 -9.25 9.48 9.01
CA TYR A 71 -8.52 9.91 7.83
C TYR A 71 -8.70 8.93 6.67
N GLU A 72 -9.71 8.05 6.73
CA GLU A 72 -10.04 7.17 5.61
C GLU A 72 -10.29 7.99 4.34
N GLY A 73 -9.71 7.58 3.22
CA GLY A 73 -9.79 8.32 1.95
C GLY A 73 -8.87 9.54 1.81
N LEU A 74 -8.13 9.93 2.86
CA LEU A 74 -7.12 11.01 2.77
C LEU A 74 -6.07 10.70 1.71
N PHE A 75 -5.56 9.47 1.66
CA PHE A 75 -4.53 9.06 0.71
C PHE A 75 -5.01 9.10 -0.74
N GLU A 76 -6.27 8.74 -0.98
CA GLU A 76 -6.88 8.84 -2.29
C GLU A 76 -7.02 10.30 -2.73
N SER A 77 -7.40 11.19 -1.82
CA SER A 77 -7.43 12.63 -2.07
C SER A 77 -6.03 13.19 -2.35
N ILE A 78 -5.01 12.82 -1.57
CA ILE A 78 -3.61 13.19 -1.82
C ILE A 78 -3.15 12.67 -3.19
N ARG A 79 -3.44 11.42 -3.51
CA ARG A 79 -3.08 10.80 -4.79
C ARG A 79 -3.71 11.55 -5.96
N ARG A 80 -5.01 11.85 -5.89
CA ARG A 80 -5.74 12.60 -6.93
C ARG A 80 -5.21 14.02 -7.07
N SER A 81 -4.98 14.72 -5.97
CA SER A 81 -4.38 16.06 -5.98
C SER A 81 -2.99 16.07 -6.61
N ARG A 82 -2.13 15.10 -6.26
CA ARG A 82 -0.80 14.95 -6.89
C ARG A 82 -0.94 14.73 -8.41
N GLN A 83 -1.87 13.87 -8.83
CA GLN A 83 -2.11 13.62 -10.25
C GLN A 83 -2.58 14.88 -10.98
N TYR A 84 -3.48 15.66 -10.39
CA TYR A 84 -3.94 16.92 -10.99
C TYR A 84 -2.79 17.94 -11.12
N ILE A 85 -2.01 18.14 -10.06
CA ILE A 85 -0.86 19.06 -10.06
C ILE A 85 0.14 18.66 -11.15
N GLN A 86 0.47 17.37 -11.25
CA GLN A 86 1.48 16.91 -12.21
C GLN A 86 0.99 16.80 -13.65
N ASN A 87 -0.23 16.29 -13.87
CA ASN A 87 -0.72 15.99 -15.22
C ASN A 87 -1.50 17.17 -15.82
N THR A 88 -2.28 17.86 -15.00
CA THR A 88 -3.16 18.94 -15.48
C THR A 88 -2.45 20.28 -15.43
N LEU A 89 -1.75 20.59 -14.33
CA LEU A 89 -1.03 21.86 -14.19
C LEU A 89 0.41 21.81 -14.73
N GLY A 90 0.97 20.61 -14.95
CA GLY A 90 2.34 20.43 -15.42
C GLY A 90 3.42 20.76 -14.38
N LEU A 91 3.06 20.81 -13.09
CA LEU A 91 3.96 21.20 -12.00
C LEU A 91 4.61 19.98 -11.33
N TYR A 92 5.85 20.14 -10.86
CA TYR A 92 6.62 19.10 -10.13
C TYR A 92 6.65 17.74 -10.84
N PRO A 93 7.20 17.67 -12.07
CA PRO A 93 7.31 16.41 -12.79
C PRO A 93 8.16 15.39 -12.00
N PRO A 94 7.99 14.09 -12.28
CA PRO A 94 8.86 13.07 -11.70
C PRO A 94 10.33 13.42 -11.92
N THR A 95 11.16 13.25 -10.90
CA THR A 95 12.61 13.55 -10.96
C THR A 95 13.42 12.40 -11.54
N ASP A 96 12.85 11.20 -11.59
CA ASP A 96 13.46 10.00 -12.16
C ASP A 96 13.28 9.97 -13.70
N PRO A 97 14.39 9.96 -14.48
CA PRO A 97 14.35 9.89 -15.94
C PRO A 97 13.59 8.68 -16.50
N GLU A 98 13.67 7.51 -15.86
CA GLU A 98 12.94 6.32 -16.34
C GLU A 98 11.43 6.49 -16.20
N VAL A 99 11.00 7.10 -15.10
CA VAL A 99 9.58 7.37 -14.83
C VAL A 99 9.05 8.37 -15.85
N LEU A 100 9.83 9.42 -16.16
CA LEU A 100 9.52 10.39 -17.21
C LEU A 100 9.36 9.71 -18.57
N GLU A 101 10.32 8.86 -18.95
CA GLU A 101 10.30 8.18 -20.25
C GLU A 101 9.09 7.26 -20.39
N LYS A 102 8.78 6.47 -19.35
CA LYS A 102 7.59 5.62 -19.29
C LYS A 102 6.30 6.44 -19.44
N ARG A 103 6.25 7.64 -18.82
CA ARG A 103 5.09 8.55 -18.93
C ARG A 103 4.94 9.10 -20.35
N MET A 104 6.03 9.57 -20.96
CA MET A 104 6.03 10.08 -22.34
C MET A 104 5.56 9.01 -23.33
N LYS A 105 6.04 7.76 -23.17
CA LYS A 105 5.60 6.63 -24.00
C LYS A 105 4.09 6.39 -23.89
N ARG A 106 3.53 6.41 -22.68
CA ARG A 106 2.08 6.25 -22.44
C ARG A 106 1.26 7.40 -23.03
N GLU A 107 1.71 8.64 -22.85
CA GLU A 107 1.04 9.82 -23.42
C GLU A 107 1.04 9.77 -24.95
N LYS A 108 2.16 9.37 -25.57
CA LYS A 108 2.25 9.21 -27.03
C LYS A 108 1.30 8.11 -27.54
N ALA A 109 1.21 6.99 -26.83
CA ALA A 109 0.28 5.91 -27.15
C ALA A 109 -1.18 6.37 -27.04
N MET A 110 -1.53 7.08 -25.97
CA MET A 110 -2.86 7.65 -25.74
C MET A 110 -3.25 8.64 -26.85
N ARG A 111 -2.36 9.58 -27.19
CA ARG A 111 -2.61 10.53 -28.30
C ARG A 111 -2.82 9.83 -29.63
N LYS A 112 -2.07 8.75 -29.91
CA LYS A 112 -2.21 7.95 -31.13
C LYS A 112 -3.55 7.22 -31.18
N ALA A 113 -4.01 6.66 -30.06
CA ALA A 113 -5.30 5.98 -29.98
C ALA A 113 -6.48 6.96 -30.19
N ILE A 114 -6.44 8.13 -29.55
CA ILE A 114 -7.44 9.20 -29.75
C ILE A 114 -7.46 9.65 -31.23
N ALA A 115 -6.29 9.87 -31.84
CA ALA A 115 -6.20 10.30 -33.24
C ALA A 115 -6.75 9.26 -34.23
N LYS A 116 -6.80 7.98 -33.82
CA LYS A 116 -7.37 6.89 -34.62
C LYS A 116 -8.85 6.61 -34.33
N GLY A 117 -9.45 7.29 -33.34
CA GLY A 117 -10.82 7.03 -32.91
C GLY A 117 -11.00 5.67 -32.23
N GLU A 118 -9.93 5.10 -31.66
CA GLU A 118 -9.95 3.82 -30.94
C GLU A 118 -10.37 3.98 -29.45
N LEU A 119 -10.66 5.22 -29.02
CA LEU A 119 -11.07 5.64 -27.68
C LEU A 119 -12.11 6.77 -27.74
#